data_AF-A0AAC8X0H9-F1
#
_entry.id   AF-A0AAC8X0H9-F1
#
_cell.length_a   1.000
_cell.length_b   1.000
_cell.length_c   1.000
_cell.angle_alpha   90.00
_cell.angle_beta   90.00
_cell.angle_gamma   90.00
#
_symmetry.space_group_name_H-M   'P 1'
#
loop_
_entity.id
_entity.type
_entity.pdbx_description
1 polymer ?
#
loop_
_entity_poly.entity_id
_entity_poly.type
_entity_poly.pdbx_seq_one_letter_code
_entity_poly.pdbx_strand_id
1 'polypeptide(L)'
;MKNKSRKKLILVAITFLLSTSFVAPTVASAATFGNSNNGASSVEQFQIRYSGAAWNYKKNSGKNYAYFKYSRNGKTLLTKYAYNGKSTGSVWDSLSWNGPKTKFNWGNG
;
A
#
# COMPACT_ATOMS: atom_id res chain seq x y z
N MET A 1 -19.03 40.89 -22.13
CA MET A 1 -18.56 39.49 -22.34
C MET A 1 -17.14 39.16 -21.79
N LYS A 2 -16.47 40.01 -20.98
CA LYS A 2 -15.05 39.79 -20.60
C LYS A 2 -14.80 38.82 -19.42
N ASN A 3 -15.79 38.54 -18.55
CA ASN A 3 -15.59 37.74 -17.33
C ASN A 3 -15.81 36.23 -17.48
N LYS A 4 -16.55 35.77 -18.50
CA LYS A 4 -16.80 34.32 -18.72
C LYS A 4 -15.60 33.60 -19.35
N SER A 5 -14.86 34.26 -20.24
CA SER A 5 -13.67 33.70 -20.89
C SER A 5 -12.47 33.57 -19.94
N ARG A 6 -12.27 34.54 -19.04
CA ARG A 6 -11.23 34.47 -18.00
C ARG A 6 -11.43 33.31 -17.02
N LYS A 7 -12.69 33.05 -16.61
CA LYS A 7 -13.03 31.92 -15.74
C LYS A 7 -12.77 30.56 -16.41
N LYS A 8 -13.03 30.44 -17.72
CA LYS A 8 -12.71 29.22 -18.49
C LYS A 8 -11.20 29.00 -18.62
N LEU A 9 -10.42 30.06 -18.83
CA LEU A 9 -8.96 29.97 -18.92
C LEU A 9 -8.32 29.53 -17.59
N ILE A 10 -8.83 30.05 -16.47
CA ILE A 10 -8.38 29.67 -15.11
C ILE A 10 -8.74 28.20 -14.82
N LEU A 11 -9.94 27.76 -15.21
CA LEU A 11 -10.36 26.37 -15.01
C LEU A 11 -9.48 25.39 -15.80
N VAL A 12 -9.15 25.72 -17.06
CA VAL A 12 -8.24 24.91 -17.89
C VAL A 12 -6.81 24.87 -17.31
N ALA A 13 -6.31 25.99 -16.78
CA ALA A 13 -5.00 26.02 -16.12
C ALA A 13 -4.96 25.15 -14.86
N ILE A 14 -6.03 25.17 -14.04
CA ILE A 14 -6.14 24.33 -12.84
C ILE A 14 -6.21 22.85 -13.24
N THR A 15 -6.98 22.47 -14.26
CA THR A 15 -7.05 21.08 -14.73
C THR A 15 -5.72 20.57 -15.29
N PHE A 16 -4.95 21.42 -15.98
CA PHE A 16 -3.62 21.07 -16.49
C PHE A 16 -2.57 20.92 -15.38
N LEU A 17 -2.66 21.73 -14.32
CA LEU A 17 -1.82 21.60 -13.11
C LEU A 17 -2.16 20.35 -12.27
N LEU A 18 -3.41 19.88 -12.32
CA LEU A 18 -3.83 18.64 -11.65
C LEU A 18 -3.49 17.38 -12.43
N SER A 19 -3.21 17.44 -13.74
CA SER A 19 -2.83 16.28 -14.54
C SER A 19 -1.32 15.97 -14.53
N THR A 20 -0.47 16.89 -14.06
CA THR A 20 1.00 16.72 -13.99
C THR A 20 1.49 16.10 -12.68
N SER A 21 0.60 15.79 -11.74
CA SER A 21 0.95 15.12 -10.47
C SER A 21 1.06 13.59 -10.57
N PHE A 22 0.98 13.02 -11.78
CA PHE A 22 1.43 11.65 -12.02
C PHE A 22 2.95 11.62 -12.07
N VAL A 23 3.50 11.46 -10.87
CA VAL A 23 4.85 11.07 -10.47
C VAL A 23 5.59 10.36 -11.61
N ALA A 24 6.71 10.95 -12.01
CA ALA A 24 7.68 10.34 -12.91
C ALA A 24 7.97 8.89 -12.49
N PRO A 25 8.08 7.91 -13.41
CA PRO A 25 8.61 6.62 -13.06
C PRO A 25 10.03 6.85 -12.56
N THR A 26 10.25 6.69 -11.25
CA THR A 26 11.58 6.60 -10.69
C THR A 26 12.23 5.40 -11.35
N VAL A 27 13.22 5.65 -12.21
CA VAL A 27 14.04 4.58 -12.77
C VAL A 27 14.76 3.95 -11.58
N ALA A 28 14.29 2.77 -11.15
CA ALA A 28 14.96 2.01 -10.12
C ALA A 28 16.42 1.84 -10.52
N SER A 29 17.34 2.32 -9.68
CA SER A 29 18.76 2.14 -9.95
C SER A 29 19.07 0.65 -9.93
N ALA A 30 19.60 0.14 -11.04
CA ALA A 30 20.00 -1.24 -11.19
C ALA A 30 21.50 -1.29 -11.43
N ALA A 31 22.22 -2.05 -10.61
CA ALA A 31 23.65 -2.28 -10.76
C ALA A 31 23.89 -3.76 -11.08
N THR A 32 24.85 -4.06 -11.94
CA THR A 32 25.31 -5.42 -12.21
C THR A 32 26.82 -5.42 -12.39
N PHE A 33 27.49 -6.35 -11.71
CA PHE A 33 28.95 -6.52 -11.73
C PHE A 33 29.27 -7.97 -12.10
N GLY A 34 30.36 -8.17 -12.85
CA GLY A 34 30.85 -9.50 -13.21
C GLY A 34 30.53 -9.92 -14.65
N ASN A 35 30.47 -11.22 -14.90
CA ASN A 35 30.26 -11.82 -16.22
C ASN A 35 29.30 -13.02 -16.15
N SER A 36 29.18 -13.77 -17.26
CA SER A 36 28.31 -14.95 -17.37
C SER A 36 28.62 -16.08 -16.40
N ASN A 37 29.84 -16.11 -15.85
CA ASN A 37 30.34 -17.19 -15.01
C ASN A 37 30.38 -16.81 -13.51
N ASN A 38 30.38 -15.51 -13.18
CA ASN A 38 30.34 -15.02 -11.80
C ASN A 38 29.96 -13.54 -11.75
N GLY A 39 28.99 -13.15 -10.92
CA GLY A 39 28.56 -11.76 -10.79
C GLY A 39 27.55 -11.50 -9.67
N ALA A 40 27.25 -10.22 -9.46
CA ALA A 40 26.29 -9.72 -8.47
C ALA A 40 25.46 -8.58 -9.04
N SER A 41 24.21 -8.43 -8.61
CA SER A 41 23.33 -7.33 -9.02
C SER A 41 22.45 -6.82 -7.89
N SER A 42 22.01 -5.57 -8.01
CA SER A 42 20.99 -4.98 -7.14
C SER A 42 19.99 -4.19 -7.97
N VAL A 43 18.76 -4.09 -7.46
CA VAL A 43 17.71 -3.23 -8.01
C VAL A 43 17.05 -2.50 -6.84
N GLU A 44 16.97 -1.19 -6.93
CA GLU A 44 16.23 -0.37 -5.98
C GLU A 44 14.72 -0.64 -6.09
N GLN A 45 14.04 -0.83 -4.95
CA GLN A 45 12.59 -1.04 -4.93
C GLN A 45 11.90 -0.17 -3.90
N PHE A 46 10.80 0.45 -4.31
CA PHE A 46 9.88 1.12 -3.40
C PHE A 46 8.96 0.11 -2.72
N GLN A 47 8.82 0.26 -1.40
CA GLN A 47 7.98 -0.58 -0.57
C GLN A 47 6.95 0.24 0.22
N ILE A 48 5.77 -0.34 0.41
CA ILE A 48 4.71 0.17 1.29
C ILE A 48 4.63 -0.71 2.54
N ARG A 49 4.50 -0.08 3.70
CA ARG A 49 4.20 -0.77 4.95
C ARG A 49 2.70 -0.71 5.26
N TYR A 50 2.04 -1.86 5.30
CA TYR A 50 0.70 -1.97 5.85
C TYR A 50 0.80 -2.21 7.35
N SER A 51 0.14 -1.38 8.17
CA SER A 51 0.04 -1.55 9.61
C SER A 51 -1.42 -1.72 10.01
N GLY A 52 -1.74 -2.89 10.56
CA GLY A 52 -3.10 -3.28 10.91
C GLY A 52 -3.26 -3.46 12.42
N ALA A 53 -4.51 -3.44 12.86
CA ALA A 53 -4.89 -3.74 14.22
C ALA A 53 -6.23 -4.47 14.26
N ALA A 54 -6.38 -5.38 15.22
CA ALA A 54 -7.67 -5.88 15.68
C ALA A 54 -7.79 -5.58 17.17
N TRP A 55 -8.99 -5.29 17.64
CA TRP A 55 -9.26 -5.09 19.06
C TRP A 55 -10.56 -5.79 19.42
N ASN A 56 -10.58 -6.37 20.61
CA ASN A 56 -11.77 -6.98 21.19
C ASN A 56 -11.80 -6.65 22.68
N TYR A 57 -12.85 -6.00 23.15
CA TYR A 57 -13.06 -5.78 24.58
C TYR A 57 -14.26 -6.63 25.00
N LYS A 58 -13.99 -7.86 25.48
CA LYS A 58 -14.98 -8.93 25.61
C LYS A 58 -16.26 -8.52 26.34
N LYS A 59 -16.11 -7.72 27.41
CA LYS A 59 -17.25 -7.20 28.19
C LYS A 59 -18.21 -6.32 27.37
N ASN A 60 -17.70 -5.62 26.36
CA ASN A 60 -18.46 -4.63 25.59
C ASN A 60 -18.86 -5.16 24.20
N SER A 61 -18.05 -6.04 23.61
CA SER A 61 -18.27 -6.53 22.24
C SER A 61 -19.21 -7.74 22.16
N GLY A 62 -19.35 -8.52 23.25
CA GLY A 62 -20.02 -9.81 23.22
C GLY A 62 -19.33 -10.87 22.34
N LYS A 63 -18.09 -10.61 21.92
CA LYS A 63 -17.27 -11.49 21.08
C LYS A 63 -16.11 -12.07 21.88
N ASN A 64 -15.74 -13.31 21.59
CA ASN A 64 -14.58 -13.98 22.15
C ASN A 64 -13.27 -13.45 21.57
N TYR A 65 -13.27 -13.05 20.29
CA TYR A 65 -12.10 -12.47 19.62
C TYR A 65 -12.46 -11.57 18.44
N ALA A 66 -11.49 -10.74 18.07
CA ALA A 66 -11.41 -10.12 16.75
C ALA A 66 -10.06 -10.49 16.13
N TYR A 67 -9.99 -10.57 14.81
CA TYR A 67 -8.72 -10.79 14.11
C TYR A 67 -8.62 -9.96 12.85
N PHE A 68 -7.38 -9.76 12.41
CA PHE A 68 -7.08 -9.31 11.06
C PHE A 68 -6.05 -10.20 10.39
N LYS A 69 -6.08 -10.22 9.07
CA LYS A 69 -5.25 -11.03 8.20
C LYS A 69 -4.78 -10.21 7.00
N TYR A 70 -3.49 -10.27 6.71
CA TYR A 70 -2.93 -9.85 5.43
C TYR A 70 -2.66 -11.08 4.56
N SER A 71 -3.08 -11.01 3.30
CA SER A 71 -2.84 -12.06 2.31
C SER A 71 -2.36 -11.48 0.99
N ARG A 72 -1.50 -12.20 0.27
CA ARG A 72 -1.00 -11.82 -1.05
C ARG A 72 -0.89 -13.08 -1.90
N ASN A 73 -1.45 -13.05 -3.11
CA ASN A 73 -1.46 -14.19 -4.03
C ASN A 73 -1.92 -15.51 -3.38
N GLY A 74 -3.03 -15.48 -2.64
CA GLY A 74 -3.56 -16.64 -1.91
C GLY A 74 -2.78 -17.06 -0.66
N LYS A 75 -1.58 -16.53 -0.43
CA LYS A 75 -0.77 -16.82 0.76
C LYS A 75 -1.06 -15.85 1.90
N THR A 76 -1.15 -16.37 3.12
CA THR A 76 -1.25 -15.53 4.32
C THR A 76 0.13 -14.99 4.69
N LEU A 77 0.24 -13.67 4.83
CA LEU A 77 1.46 -13.00 5.27
C LEU A 77 1.47 -12.81 6.80
N LEU A 78 0.31 -12.51 7.37
CA LEU A 78 0.14 -12.27 8.79
C LEU A 78 -1.30 -12.54 9.19
N THR A 79 -1.52 -13.14 10.36
CA THR A 79 -2.81 -13.12 11.06
C THR A 79 -2.56 -12.75 12.52
N LYS A 80 -3.39 -11.87 13.08
CA LYS A 80 -3.31 -11.45 14.47
C LYS A 80 -4.69 -11.49 15.10
N TYR A 81 -4.76 -12.09 16.28
CA TYR A 81 -5.97 -12.18 17.10
C TYR A 81 -5.87 -11.23 18.30
N ALA A 82 -7.02 -10.68 18.69
CA ALA A 82 -7.23 -9.95 19.92
C ALA A 82 -8.39 -10.62 20.67
N TYR A 83 -8.10 -11.24 21.81
CA TYR A 83 -9.10 -11.90 22.66
C TYR A 83 -9.66 -10.95 23.72
N ASN A 84 -8.80 -10.11 24.31
CA ASN A 84 -9.19 -9.01 25.18
C ASN A 84 -8.10 -7.91 25.10
N GLY A 85 -8.45 -6.73 24.61
CA GLY A 85 -7.52 -5.65 24.28
C GLY A 85 -7.27 -5.49 22.77
N LYS A 86 -6.10 -4.98 22.41
CA LYS A 86 -5.70 -4.64 21.04
C LYS A 86 -4.47 -5.44 20.62
N SER A 87 -4.46 -5.91 19.37
CA SER A 87 -3.37 -6.63 18.74
C SER A 87 -3.00 -5.94 17.43
N THR A 88 -1.71 -5.72 17.18
CA THR A 88 -1.21 -4.97 16.02
C THR A 88 -0.17 -5.77 15.26
N GLY A 89 0.08 -5.39 14.02
CA GLY A 89 1.16 -5.98 13.23
C GLY A 89 1.25 -5.34 11.85
N SER A 90 2.39 -5.57 11.18
CA SER A 90 2.67 -4.96 9.89
C SER A 90 3.20 -5.97 8.88
N VAL A 91 2.99 -5.69 7.59
CA VAL A 91 3.61 -6.38 6.47
C VAL A 91 4.13 -5.37 5.44
N TRP A 92 5.19 -5.74 4.73
CA TRP A 92 5.75 -4.94 3.64
C TRP A 92 5.24 -5.43 2.29
N ASP A 93 4.93 -4.52 1.38
CA ASP A 93 4.53 -4.78 0.00
C ASP A 93 5.36 -3.97 -0.99
N SER A 94 5.53 -4.50 -2.19
CA SER A 94 6.16 -3.76 -3.29
C SER A 94 5.14 -2.81 -3.94
N LEU A 95 5.60 -1.66 -4.42
CA LEU A 95 4.79 -0.73 -5.21
C LEU A 95 4.62 -1.15 -6.69
N SER A 96 4.97 -2.39 -7.04
CA SER A 96 4.94 -2.88 -8.43
C SER A 96 3.55 -2.79 -9.04
N TRP A 97 3.40 -2.10 -10.18
CA TRP A 97 2.11 -1.89 -10.84
C TRP A 97 1.37 -3.20 -11.13
N ASN A 98 2.08 -4.17 -11.73
CA ASN A 98 1.54 -5.48 -12.14
C ASN A 98 1.70 -6.60 -11.08
N GLY A 99 2.26 -6.30 -9.90
CA GLY A 99 2.49 -7.31 -8.88
C GLY A 99 1.25 -7.66 -8.05
N PRO A 100 1.24 -8.85 -7.42
CA PRO A 100 0.15 -9.24 -6.53
C PRO A 100 0.08 -8.30 -5.33
N LYS A 101 -1.10 -7.75 -5.07
CA LYS A 101 -1.34 -6.79 -4.00
C LYS A 101 -1.67 -7.46 -2.67
N THR A 102 -1.25 -6.84 -1.58
CA THR A 102 -1.69 -7.24 -0.23
C THR A 102 -3.15 -6.90 -0.01
N LYS A 103 -3.92 -7.87 0.49
CA LYS A 103 -5.32 -7.74 0.87
C LYS A 103 -5.46 -7.84 2.39
N PHE A 104 -6.10 -6.83 2.98
CA PHE A 104 -6.54 -6.86 4.37
C PHE A 104 -7.89 -7.55 4.48
N ASN A 105 -8.01 -8.45 5.45
CA ASN A 105 -9.27 -9.09 5.84
C ASN A 105 -9.37 -9.05 7.37
N TRP A 106 -10.58 -9.02 7.90
CA TRP A 106 -10.81 -9.07 9.34
C TRP A 106 -12.05 -9.91 9.64
N GLY A 107 -12.20 -10.29 10.91
CA GLY A 107 -13.39 -10.99 11.39
C GLY A 107 -13.43 -11.04 12.91
N ASN A 108 -14.49 -11.65 13.44
CA ASN A 108 -14.70 -11.85 14.87
C ASN A 108 -15.48 -13.15 15.12
N GLY A 109 -15.49 -13.59 16.38
CA GLY A 109 -16.23 -14.75 16.88
C GLY A 109 -16.33 -14.71 18.39
#